data_AF-A0A0Q7VLS6-F1
#
_entry.id   AF-A0A0Q7VLS6-F1
#
_cell.length_a   1.000
_cell.length_b   1.000
_cell.length_c   1.000
_cell.angle_alpha   90.00
_cell.angle_beta   90.00
_cell.angle_gamma   90.00
#
_symmetry.space_group_name_H-M   'P 1'
#
loop_
_entity.id
_entity.type
_entity.pdbx_description
1 polymer ?
#
loop_
_entity_poly.entity_id
_entity_poly.type
_entity_poly.pdbx_seq_one_letter_code
_entity_poly.pdbx_strand_id
1 'polypeptide(L)'
;MIKYGETNQMKDVTPAELSKAEATQLTRKIKTAVNDVWALLVRAREGKAWKALKYSTWEDYVKTEFGMSRRRAGQLLEKGEVVEAIEVVTGKSGNAFPLSKRDVDALKDDLPTAASTIKAKVEAGENPEKAVADTVAAARAGKEKAKADLAALQAENDRLREQHAAALPQAVKDHETAKAEAIAARKAKPVDVEALTAELEELREANDALETEITAIKADNAKWEAMRVQFEQGGFEKVIAGKDEEIRVLKTRVATESQEKVRNLNSFNWAMKKLTELGFRRNAEIDIETGEVLNG
;
A
#
# COMPACT_ATOMS: atom_id res chain seq x y z
N MET A 1 31.84 62.98 -10.36
CA MET A 1 31.63 61.59 -9.94
C MET A 1 30.25 61.17 -10.41
N ILE A 2 30.20 60.09 -11.20
CA ILE A 2 29.06 59.21 -11.54
C ILE A 2 27.89 59.85 -12.32
N LYS A 3 27.94 59.69 -13.64
CA LYS A 3 26.78 59.71 -14.53
C LYS A 3 26.01 58.39 -14.32
N TYR A 4 24.76 58.46 -13.86
CA TYR A 4 23.87 57.30 -13.80
C TYR A 4 23.41 56.94 -15.22
N GLY A 5 23.73 55.71 -15.61
CA GLY A 5 23.42 55.13 -16.91
C GLY A 5 21.93 54.80 -17.08
N GLU A 6 21.46 55.13 -18.28
CA GLU A 6 20.50 54.39 -19.09
C GLU A 6 19.58 53.38 -18.35
N THR A 7 18.40 53.87 -17.99
CA THR A 7 17.23 53.03 -17.78
C THR A 7 16.88 52.32 -19.07
N ASN A 8 17.22 51.03 -19.12
CA ASN A 8 16.78 50.06 -20.11
C ASN A 8 15.25 50.12 -20.26
N GLN A 9 14.78 50.63 -21.39
CA GLN A 9 13.38 50.64 -21.74
C GLN A 9 12.91 49.19 -21.91
N MET A 10 12.23 48.65 -20.89
CA MET A 10 11.35 47.50 -21.08
C MET A 10 10.24 47.93 -22.04
N LYS A 11 10.43 47.61 -23.32
CA LYS A 11 9.37 47.65 -24.32
C LYS A 11 8.27 46.72 -23.83
N ASP A 12 7.16 47.33 -23.44
CA ASP A 12 5.88 46.69 -23.20
C ASP A 12 5.40 46.13 -24.55
N VAL A 13 5.80 44.89 -24.86
CA VAL A 13 5.34 44.19 -26.06
C VAL A 13 4.01 43.54 -25.71
N THR A 14 2.93 44.31 -25.82
CA THR A 14 1.58 43.73 -25.90
C THR A 14 1.57 42.77 -27.09
N PRO A 15 1.27 41.46 -26.90
CA PRO A 15 1.24 40.53 -28.01
C PRO A 15 0.14 40.98 -29.00
N ALA A 16 0.53 41.21 -30.25
CA ALA A 16 -0.43 41.55 -31.30
C ALA A 16 -1.52 40.48 -31.40
N GLU A 17 -2.78 40.90 -31.54
CA GLU A 17 -3.91 39.99 -31.71
C GLU A 17 -3.72 39.15 -32.99
N LEU A 18 -3.92 37.84 -32.88
CA LEU A 18 -3.76 36.91 -34.00
C LEU A 18 -4.79 37.22 -35.09
N SER A 19 -4.35 37.22 -36.35
CA SER A 19 -5.29 37.20 -37.48
C SER A 19 -6.12 35.91 -37.47
N LYS A 20 -7.29 35.91 -38.14
CA LYS A 20 -8.14 34.71 -38.28
C LYS A 20 -7.37 33.51 -38.86
N ALA A 21 -6.47 33.75 -39.80
CA ALA A 21 -5.65 32.70 -40.42
C ALA A 21 -4.67 32.09 -39.42
N GLU A 22 -3.95 32.93 -38.68
CA GLU A 22 -3.00 32.48 -37.64
C GLU A 22 -3.71 31.76 -36.49
N ALA A 23 -4.85 32.28 -36.03
CA ALA A 23 -5.68 31.63 -35.01
C ALA A 23 -6.19 30.26 -35.48
N THR A 24 -6.60 30.14 -36.74
CA THR A 24 -7.02 28.85 -37.33
C THR A 24 -5.87 27.85 -37.38
N GLN A 25 -4.69 28.29 -37.81
CA GLN A 25 -3.50 27.45 -37.86
C GLN A 25 -3.04 27.01 -36.46
N LEU A 26 -3.01 27.94 -35.50
CA LEU A 26 -2.68 27.66 -34.10
C LEU A 26 -3.66 26.65 -33.50
N THR A 27 -4.96 26.85 -33.73
CA THR A 27 -6.00 25.92 -33.26
C THR A 27 -5.81 24.52 -33.84
N ARG A 28 -5.44 24.41 -35.13
CA ARG A 28 -5.12 23.12 -35.74
C ARG A 28 -3.92 22.46 -35.08
N LYS A 29 -2.84 23.20 -34.82
CA LYS A 29 -1.65 22.70 -34.13
C LYS A 29 -1.98 22.23 -32.71
N ILE A 30 -2.77 22.99 -31.96
CA ILE A 30 -3.23 22.60 -30.62
C ILE A 30 -4.05 21.30 -30.69
N LYS A 31 -4.97 21.18 -31.65
CA LYS A 31 -5.76 19.96 -31.84
C LYS A 31 -4.88 18.73 -32.10
N THR A 32 -3.87 18.86 -32.96
CA THR A 32 -2.91 17.80 -33.22
C THR A 32 -2.13 17.46 -31.95
N ALA A 33 -1.53 18.44 -31.28
CA ALA A 33 -0.74 18.21 -30.07
C ALA A 33 -1.55 17.56 -28.94
N VAL A 34 -2.80 17.99 -28.73
CA VAL A 34 -3.70 17.37 -27.74
C VAL A 34 -4.00 15.91 -28.08
N ASN A 35 -4.04 15.56 -29.36
CA ASN A 35 -4.18 14.16 -29.77
C ASN A 35 -2.89 13.37 -29.56
N ASP A 36 -1.74 13.95 -29.92
CA ASP A 36 -0.44 13.30 -29.70
C ASP A 36 -0.21 13.01 -28.21
N VAL A 37 -0.72 13.86 -27.31
CA VAL A 37 -0.62 13.67 -25.86
C VAL A 37 -1.24 12.34 -25.40
N TRP A 38 -2.42 11.93 -25.88
CA TRP A 38 -2.99 10.65 -25.42
C TRP A 38 -2.19 9.46 -25.94
N ALA A 39 -1.71 9.51 -27.20
CA ALA A 39 -0.87 8.45 -27.76
C ALA A 39 0.45 8.30 -26.98
N LEU A 40 1.06 9.43 -26.59
CA LEU A 40 2.23 9.46 -25.73
C LEU A 40 1.93 8.95 -24.32
N LEU A 41 0.76 9.27 -23.76
CA LEU A 41 0.33 8.76 -22.45
C LEU A 41 0.08 7.25 -22.48
N VAL A 42 -0.54 6.71 -23.54
CA VAL A 42 -0.70 5.26 -23.74
C VAL A 42 0.66 4.59 -23.84
N ARG A 43 1.57 5.11 -24.66
CA ARG A 43 2.94 4.58 -24.77
C ARG A 43 3.71 4.64 -23.44
N ALA A 44 3.59 5.75 -22.71
CA ALA A 44 4.18 5.88 -21.37
C ALA A 44 3.55 4.89 -20.38
N ARG A 45 2.24 4.62 -20.54
CA ARG A 45 1.49 3.69 -19.71
C ARG A 45 1.94 2.24 -19.95
N GLU A 46 2.01 1.82 -21.20
CA GLU A 46 2.41 0.46 -21.60
C GLU A 46 3.90 0.21 -21.36
N GLY A 47 4.73 1.19 -21.70
CA GLY A 47 6.18 1.18 -21.47
C GLY A 47 6.59 1.31 -20.00
N LYS A 48 5.63 1.42 -19.08
CA LYS A 48 5.87 1.56 -17.63
C LYS A 48 6.85 2.71 -17.31
N ALA A 49 6.69 3.86 -17.96
CA ALA A 49 7.57 5.02 -17.81
C ALA A 49 7.75 5.43 -16.34
N TRP A 50 6.69 5.35 -15.53
CA TRP A 50 6.74 5.62 -14.10
C TRP A 50 7.75 4.72 -13.37
N LYS A 51 7.85 3.43 -13.73
CA LYS A 51 8.83 2.52 -13.12
C LYS A 51 10.26 2.85 -13.54
N ALA A 52 10.46 3.19 -14.82
CA ALA A 52 11.76 3.57 -15.34
C ALA A 52 12.28 4.83 -14.65
N LEU A 53 11.39 5.79 -14.40
CA LEU A 53 11.65 7.04 -13.70
C LEU A 53 11.54 6.94 -12.17
N LYS A 54 11.42 5.73 -11.61
CA LYS A 54 11.40 5.44 -10.16
C LYS A 54 10.21 6.01 -9.37
N TYR A 55 9.10 6.31 -10.03
CA TYR A 55 7.82 6.57 -9.37
C TYR A 55 7.18 5.28 -8.87
N SER A 56 6.59 5.34 -7.68
CA SER A 56 5.98 4.17 -7.02
C SER A 56 4.73 3.68 -7.75
N THR A 57 3.92 4.62 -8.24
CA THR A 57 2.72 4.36 -9.02
C THR A 57 2.64 5.25 -10.25
N TRP A 58 1.79 4.85 -11.20
CA TRP A 58 1.43 5.72 -12.32
C TRP A 58 0.72 6.99 -11.88
N GLU A 59 -0.07 6.92 -10.79
CA GLU A 59 -0.76 8.07 -10.25
C GLU A 59 0.24 9.13 -9.78
N ASP A 60 1.31 8.72 -9.09
CA ASP A 60 2.39 9.62 -8.69
C ASP A 60 3.08 10.24 -9.90
N TYR A 61 3.36 9.45 -10.94
CA TYR A 61 3.98 9.93 -12.17
C TYR A 61 3.11 11.00 -12.86
N VAL A 62 1.83 10.72 -13.10
CA VAL A 62 0.98 11.69 -13.83
C VAL A 62 0.65 12.93 -13.01
N LYS A 63 0.58 12.80 -11.68
CA LYS A 63 0.39 13.93 -10.77
C LYS A 63 1.63 14.80 -10.72
N THR A 64 2.82 14.20 -10.66
CA THR A 64 4.09 14.92 -10.52
C THR A 64 4.53 15.57 -11.83
N GLU A 65 4.51 14.82 -12.94
CA GLU A 65 5.05 15.30 -14.23
C GLU A 65 4.07 16.19 -14.99
N PHE A 66 2.76 15.96 -14.84
CA PHE A 66 1.74 16.64 -15.65
C PHE A 66 0.70 17.40 -14.83
N GLY A 67 0.77 17.39 -13.50
CA GLY A 67 -0.19 18.08 -12.63
C GLY A 67 -1.63 17.54 -12.78
N MET A 68 -1.83 16.33 -13.28
CA MET A 68 -3.15 15.78 -13.56
C MET A 68 -3.59 14.76 -12.51
N SER A 69 -4.91 14.73 -12.22
CA SER A 69 -5.47 13.69 -11.35
C SER A 69 -5.47 12.33 -12.04
N ARG A 70 -5.43 11.24 -11.26
CA ARG A 70 -5.59 9.87 -11.76
C ARG A 70 -6.82 9.71 -12.64
N ARG A 71 -7.95 10.31 -12.25
CA ARG A 71 -9.19 10.26 -13.03
C ARG A 71 -9.04 10.92 -14.38
N ARG A 72 -8.39 12.08 -14.45
CA ARG A 72 -8.15 12.78 -15.72
C ARG A 72 -7.19 11.99 -16.62
N ALA A 73 -6.13 11.43 -16.05
CA ALA A 73 -5.22 10.55 -16.77
C ALA A 73 -5.95 9.32 -17.34
N GLY A 74 -6.78 8.66 -16.53
CA GLY A 74 -7.61 7.53 -16.98
C GLY A 74 -8.55 7.90 -18.13
N GLN A 75 -9.24 9.04 -18.06
CA GLN A 75 -10.10 9.52 -19.16
C GLN A 75 -9.35 9.76 -20.47
N LEU A 76 -8.08 10.21 -20.39
CA LEU A 76 -7.26 10.42 -21.58
C LEU A 76 -6.81 9.08 -22.19
N LEU A 77 -6.50 8.09 -21.35
CA LEU A 77 -6.19 6.72 -21.80
C LEU A 77 -7.41 6.06 -22.45
N GLU A 78 -8.57 6.08 -21.78
CA GLU A 78 -9.83 5.53 -22.33
C GLU A 78 -10.19 6.17 -23.68
N LYS A 79 -9.99 7.49 -23.80
CA LYS A 79 -10.21 8.17 -25.08
C LYS A 79 -9.21 7.71 -26.14
N GLY A 80 -7.93 7.55 -25.78
CA GLY A 80 -6.89 7.10 -26.68
C GLY A 80 -7.17 5.69 -27.23
N GLU A 81 -7.53 4.76 -26.35
CA GLU A 81 -7.89 3.38 -26.72
C GLU A 81 -9.04 3.33 -27.73
N VAL A 82 -10.11 4.10 -27.49
CA VAL A 82 -11.26 4.18 -28.40
C VAL A 82 -10.86 4.80 -29.74
N VAL A 83 -10.06 5.87 -29.73
CA VAL A 83 -9.61 6.53 -30.95
C VAL A 83 -8.73 5.58 -31.77
N GLU A 84 -7.72 4.96 -31.16
CA GLU A 84 -6.83 4.00 -31.82
C GLU A 84 -7.59 2.84 -32.47
N ALA A 85 -8.55 2.25 -31.75
CA ALA A 85 -9.38 1.18 -32.30
C ALA A 85 -10.17 1.62 -33.55
N ILE A 86 -10.67 2.86 -33.56
CA ILE A 86 -11.36 3.45 -34.71
C ILE A 86 -10.36 3.74 -35.85
N GLU A 87 -9.18 4.28 -35.54
CA GLU A 87 -8.14 4.55 -36.53
C GLU A 87 -7.74 3.27 -37.28
N VAL A 88 -7.55 2.16 -36.54
CA VAL A 88 -7.19 0.84 -37.10
C VAL A 88 -8.20 0.36 -38.14
N VAL A 89 -9.51 0.54 -37.89
CA VAL A 89 -10.55 0.04 -38.79
C VAL A 89 -10.95 1.01 -39.90
N THR A 90 -10.70 2.31 -39.71
CA THR A 90 -11.06 3.34 -40.69
C THR A 90 -9.89 3.78 -41.57
N GLY A 91 -8.65 3.53 -41.15
CA GLY A 91 -7.44 4.04 -41.80
C GLY A 91 -7.30 5.57 -41.75
N LYS A 92 -8.10 6.25 -40.92
CA LYS A 92 -8.07 7.71 -40.73
C LYS A 92 -7.47 8.03 -39.38
N SER A 93 -6.68 9.10 -39.32
CA SER A 93 -6.15 9.60 -38.05
C SER A 93 -7.27 10.09 -37.13
N GLY A 94 -7.05 9.99 -35.82
CA GLY A 94 -8.05 10.22 -34.77
C GLY A 94 -8.51 11.66 -34.67
N ASN A 95 -7.78 12.58 -35.29
CA ASN A 95 -8.22 13.97 -35.48
C ASN A 95 -9.42 14.10 -36.44
N ALA A 96 -9.74 13.07 -37.23
CA ALA A 96 -10.89 13.04 -38.10
C ALA A 96 -12.21 12.85 -37.32
N PHE A 97 -12.14 12.34 -36.08
CA PHE A 97 -13.33 11.98 -35.31
C PHE A 97 -13.44 12.83 -34.03
N PRO A 98 -14.32 13.84 -33.99
CA PRO A 98 -14.51 14.67 -32.80
C PRO A 98 -15.30 13.91 -31.71
N LEU A 99 -14.66 12.95 -31.03
CA LEU A 99 -15.26 12.18 -29.95
C LEU A 99 -15.27 12.96 -28.63
N SER A 100 -16.48 13.18 -28.09
CA SER A 100 -16.72 13.68 -26.75
C SER A 100 -16.58 12.56 -25.71
N LYS A 101 -16.52 12.93 -24.42
CA LYS A 101 -16.53 11.96 -23.32
C LYS A 101 -17.73 11.01 -23.38
N ARG A 102 -18.90 11.52 -23.75
CA ARG A 102 -20.13 10.70 -23.87
C ARG A 102 -20.05 9.71 -25.03
N ASP A 103 -19.31 10.02 -26.09
CA ASP A 103 -19.07 9.08 -27.20
C ASP A 103 -18.15 7.95 -26.72
N VAL A 104 -17.05 8.30 -26.07
CA VAL A 104 -16.09 7.34 -25.49
C VAL A 104 -16.80 6.43 -24.49
N ASP A 105 -17.56 7.01 -23.55
CA ASP A 105 -18.32 6.23 -22.57
C ASP A 105 -19.34 5.29 -23.24
N ALA A 106 -19.92 5.66 -24.39
CA ALA A 106 -20.86 4.80 -25.09
C ALA A 106 -20.19 3.60 -25.78
N LEU A 107 -18.98 3.78 -26.30
CA LEU A 107 -18.24 2.76 -27.04
C LEU A 107 -17.39 1.85 -26.16
N LYS A 108 -16.83 2.36 -25.06
CA LYS A 108 -15.76 1.67 -24.32
C LYS A 108 -16.15 0.32 -23.72
N ASP A 109 -17.43 0.15 -23.36
CA ASP A 109 -17.90 -1.09 -22.73
C ASP A 109 -17.94 -2.27 -23.72
N ASP A 110 -18.04 -1.99 -25.03
CA ASP A 110 -18.04 -3.01 -26.09
C ASP A 110 -17.31 -2.50 -27.35
N LEU A 111 -16.07 -2.05 -27.13
CA LEU A 111 -15.22 -1.49 -28.19
C LEU A 111 -14.98 -2.46 -29.35
N PRO A 112 -14.77 -3.79 -29.14
CA PRO A 112 -14.58 -4.73 -30.24
C PRO A 112 -15.79 -4.81 -31.18
N THR A 113 -17.00 -4.87 -30.64
CA THR A 113 -18.24 -4.91 -31.45
C THR A 113 -18.45 -3.61 -32.21
N ALA A 114 -18.19 -2.46 -31.56
CA ALA A 114 -18.25 -1.16 -32.22
C ALA A 114 -17.24 -1.06 -33.37
N ALA A 115 -15.98 -1.46 -33.15
CA ALA A 115 -14.94 -1.45 -34.17
C ALA A 115 -15.29 -2.37 -35.36
N SER A 116 -15.81 -3.57 -35.08
CA SER A 116 -16.28 -4.51 -36.11
C SER A 116 -17.42 -3.92 -36.95
N THR A 117 -18.38 -3.26 -36.29
CA THR A 117 -19.52 -2.60 -36.96
C THR A 117 -19.07 -1.45 -37.87
N ILE A 118 -18.13 -0.63 -37.38
CA ILE A 118 -17.55 0.47 -38.16
C ILE A 118 -16.80 -0.09 -39.37
N LYS A 119 -15.97 -1.11 -39.16
CA LYS A 119 -15.23 -1.77 -40.23
C LYS A 119 -16.17 -2.27 -41.34
N ALA A 120 -17.22 -2.99 -40.98
CA ALA A 120 -18.18 -3.53 -41.95
C ALA A 120 -18.88 -2.42 -42.76
N LYS A 121 -19.23 -1.29 -42.13
CA LYS A 121 -19.82 -0.14 -42.82
C LYS A 121 -18.85 0.52 -43.79
N VAL A 122 -17.58 0.70 -43.38
CA VAL A 122 -16.54 1.27 -44.24
C VAL A 122 -16.23 0.34 -45.43
N GLU A 123 -16.15 -0.97 -45.20
CA GLU A 123 -15.98 -1.97 -46.26
C GLU A 123 -17.18 -2.01 -47.22
N ALA A 124 -18.39 -1.70 -46.73
CA ALA A 124 -19.58 -1.52 -47.56
C ALA A 124 -19.61 -0.19 -48.33
N GLY A 125 -18.57 0.64 -48.24
CA GLY A 125 -18.42 1.90 -48.98
C GLY A 125 -18.99 3.13 -48.27
N GLU A 126 -19.42 3.03 -47.01
CA GLU A 126 -19.84 4.19 -46.23
C GLU A 126 -18.65 5.07 -45.86
N ASN A 127 -18.85 6.39 -45.83
CA ASN A 127 -17.83 7.33 -45.38
C ASN A 127 -17.46 7.02 -43.91
N PRO A 128 -16.15 6.89 -43.57
CA PRO A 128 -15.71 6.57 -42.21
C PRO A 128 -16.25 7.49 -41.11
N GLU A 129 -16.35 8.79 -41.36
CA GLU A 129 -16.89 9.75 -40.38
C GLU A 129 -18.36 9.45 -40.07
N LYS A 130 -19.13 9.12 -41.11
CA LYS A 130 -20.54 8.73 -40.98
C LYS A 130 -20.68 7.37 -40.30
N ALA A 131 -19.89 6.38 -40.70
CA ALA A 131 -19.90 5.05 -40.10
C ALA A 131 -19.63 5.09 -38.59
N VAL A 132 -18.67 5.92 -38.16
CA VAL A 132 -18.36 6.16 -36.74
C VAL A 132 -19.53 6.88 -36.06
N ALA A 133 -20.01 7.99 -36.62
CA ALA A 133 -21.11 8.77 -36.04
C ALA A 133 -22.37 7.93 -35.82
N ASP A 134 -22.77 7.13 -36.81
CA ASP A 134 -23.96 6.29 -36.74
C ASP A 134 -23.81 5.17 -35.70
N THR A 135 -22.62 4.57 -35.62
CA THR A 135 -22.33 3.52 -34.63
C THR A 135 -22.34 4.08 -33.20
N VAL A 136 -21.77 5.27 -33.02
CA VAL A 136 -21.80 5.98 -31.72
C VAL A 136 -23.22 6.38 -31.33
N ALA A 137 -24.02 6.88 -32.28
CA ALA A 137 -25.42 7.21 -32.04
C ALA A 137 -26.23 5.97 -31.64
N ALA A 138 -26.03 4.84 -32.32
CA ALA A 138 -26.66 3.56 -31.99
C ALA A 138 -26.24 3.06 -30.60
N ALA A 139 -24.95 3.11 -30.26
CA ALA A 139 -24.45 2.72 -28.94
C ALA A 139 -25.07 3.57 -27.81
N ARG A 140 -25.18 4.88 -28.02
CA ARG A 140 -25.85 5.79 -27.07
C ARG A 140 -27.32 5.46 -26.91
N ALA A 141 -28.04 5.27 -28.00
CA ALA A 141 -29.45 4.91 -27.98
C ALA A 141 -29.67 3.58 -27.23
N GLY A 142 -28.79 2.60 -27.45
CA GLY A 142 -28.79 1.32 -26.73
C GLY A 142 -28.62 1.50 -25.22
N LYS A 143 -27.69 2.34 -24.79
CA LYS A 143 -27.47 2.63 -23.36
C LYS A 143 -28.65 3.35 -22.70
N GLU A 144 -29.21 4.36 -23.36
CA GLU A 144 -30.38 5.06 -22.83
C GLU A 144 -31.58 4.13 -22.75
N LYS A 145 -31.77 3.26 -23.73
CA LYS A 145 -32.81 2.22 -23.67
C LYS A 145 -32.57 1.26 -22.50
N ALA A 146 -31.37 0.71 -22.35
CA ALA A 146 -31.03 -0.20 -21.25
C ALA A 146 -31.24 0.46 -19.86
N LYS A 147 -30.93 1.76 -19.74
CA LYS A 147 -31.19 2.53 -18.53
C LYS A 147 -32.68 2.72 -18.28
N ALA A 148 -33.46 3.01 -19.32
CA ALA A 148 -34.91 3.12 -19.22
C ALA A 148 -35.56 1.78 -18.83
N ASP A 149 -35.11 0.68 -19.44
CA ASP A 149 -35.57 -0.68 -19.13
C ASP A 149 -35.24 -1.06 -17.68
N LEU A 150 -34.02 -0.74 -17.21
CA LEU A 150 -33.63 -0.94 -15.81
C LEU A 150 -34.49 -0.12 -14.85
N ALA A 151 -34.76 1.14 -15.18
CA ALA A 151 -35.63 1.99 -14.37
C ALA A 151 -37.07 1.48 -14.34
N ALA A 152 -37.58 0.96 -15.45
CA ALA A 152 -38.90 0.34 -15.53
C ALA A 152 -38.97 -0.94 -14.69
N LEU A 153 -37.95 -1.80 -14.78
CA LEU A 153 -37.84 -3.02 -13.98
C LEU A 153 -37.74 -2.69 -12.48
N GLN A 154 -37.00 -1.64 -12.12
CA GLN A 154 -36.91 -1.19 -10.74
C GLN A 154 -38.27 -0.69 -10.24
N ALA A 155 -38.97 0.12 -11.03
CA ALA A 155 -40.31 0.59 -10.69
C ALA A 155 -41.32 -0.55 -10.55
N GLU A 156 -41.22 -1.59 -11.38
CA GLU A 156 -42.06 -2.79 -11.26
C GLU A 156 -41.74 -3.58 -9.99
N ASN A 157 -40.46 -3.81 -9.69
CA ASN A 157 -40.05 -4.47 -8.45
C ASN A 157 -40.50 -3.71 -7.20
N ASP A 158 -40.44 -2.38 -7.22
CA ASP A 158 -40.91 -1.55 -6.12
C ASP A 158 -42.44 -1.65 -5.96
N ARG A 159 -43.20 -1.65 -7.05
CA ARG A 159 -44.65 -1.91 -7.01
C ARG A 159 -44.99 -3.29 -6.45
N LEU A 160 -44.26 -4.32 -6.87
CA LEU A 160 -44.45 -5.68 -6.34
C LEU A 160 -44.14 -5.74 -4.85
N ARG A 161 -43.07 -5.09 -4.38
CA ARG A 161 -42.75 -4.98 -2.95
C ARG A 161 -43.87 -4.31 -2.16
N GLU A 162 -44.43 -3.22 -2.67
CA GLU A 162 -45.57 -2.54 -2.04
C GLU A 162 -46.81 -3.43 -1.98
N GLN A 163 -47.14 -4.14 -3.08
CA GLN A 163 -48.24 -5.10 -3.11
C GLN A 163 -48.03 -6.24 -2.11
N HIS A 164 -46.83 -6.81 -2.05
CA HIS A 164 -46.48 -7.85 -1.10
C HIS A 164 -46.56 -7.36 0.35
N ALA A 165 -46.07 -6.14 0.62
CA ALA A 165 -46.19 -5.51 1.93
C ALA A 165 -47.67 -5.28 2.31
N ALA A 166 -48.50 -4.85 1.36
CA ALA A 166 -49.93 -4.65 1.58
C ALA A 166 -50.69 -5.97 1.80
N ALA A 167 -50.33 -7.02 1.08
CA ALA A 167 -50.95 -8.35 1.16
C ALA A 167 -50.48 -9.17 2.38
N LEU A 168 -49.49 -8.68 3.13
CA LEU A 168 -48.96 -9.39 4.29
C LEU A 168 -50.03 -9.53 5.40
N PRO A 169 -50.13 -10.69 6.07
CA PRO A 169 -51.08 -10.88 7.17
C PRO A 169 -50.86 -9.87 8.29
N GLN A 170 -51.95 -9.43 8.94
CA GLN A 170 -51.90 -8.39 9.97
C GLN A 170 -50.92 -8.74 11.11
N ALA A 171 -50.90 -9.99 11.55
CA ALA A 171 -49.98 -10.47 12.59
C ALA A 171 -48.50 -10.22 12.26
N VAL A 172 -48.11 -10.28 10.97
CA VAL A 172 -46.73 -10.03 10.55
C VAL A 172 -46.44 -8.53 10.48
N LYS A 173 -47.42 -7.71 10.05
CA LYS A 173 -47.30 -6.23 10.09
C LYS A 173 -47.15 -5.72 11.52
N ASP A 174 -47.92 -6.29 12.45
CA ASP A 174 -47.85 -5.95 13.87
C ASP A 174 -46.50 -6.36 14.45
N HIS A 175 -45.97 -7.53 14.08
CA HIS A 175 -44.64 -7.99 14.49
C HIS A 175 -43.53 -7.07 13.96
N GLU A 176 -43.55 -6.67 12.69
CA GLU A 176 -42.55 -5.74 12.14
C GLU A 176 -42.64 -4.35 12.77
N THR A 177 -43.85 -3.88 13.10
CA THR A 177 -44.04 -2.61 13.82
C THR A 177 -43.49 -2.69 15.24
N ALA A 178 -43.83 -3.74 15.99
CA ALA A 178 -43.30 -3.98 17.33
C ALA A 178 -41.76 -4.11 17.33
N LYS A 179 -41.19 -4.74 16.30
CA LYS A 179 -39.73 -4.82 16.10
C LYS A 179 -39.12 -3.46 15.80
N ALA A 180 -39.74 -2.66 14.93
CA ALA A 180 -39.28 -1.31 14.62
C ALA A 180 -39.33 -0.39 15.85
N GLU A 181 -40.40 -0.47 16.64
CA GLU A 181 -40.55 0.23 17.92
C GLU A 181 -39.52 -0.22 18.95
N ALA A 182 -39.26 -1.53 19.06
CA ALA A 182 -38.22 -2.05 19.94
C ALA A 182 -36.82 -1.56 19.54
N ILE A 183 -36.52 -1.50 18.24
CA ILE A 183 -35.26 -0.94 17.72
C ILE A 183 -35.20 0.57 18.00
N ALA A 184 -36.28 1.31 17.77
CA ALA A 184 -36.35 2.74 18.04
C ALA A 184 -36.18 3.04 19.54
N ALA A 185 -36.84 2.28 20.41
CA ALA A 185 -36.70 2.35 21.86
C ALA A 185 -35.27 2.02 22.30
N ARG A 186 -34.62 1.03 21.69
CA ARG A 186 -33.21 0.71 21.96
C ARG A 186 -32.26 1.82 21.51
N LYS A 187 -32.55 2.48 20.38
CA LYS A 187 -31.78 3.64 19.90
C LYS A 187 -32.00 4.90 20.75
N ALA A 188 -33.21 5.06 21.30
CA ALA A 188 -33.59 6.19 22.15
C ALA A 188 -33.15 6.00 23.60
N LYS A 189 -32.88 4.76 24.04
CA LYS A 189 -32.28 4.50 25.34
C LYS A 189 -30.92 5.19 25.37
N PRO A 190 -30.70 6.14 26.29
CA PRO A 190 -29.39 6.77 26.42
C PRO A 190 -28.39 5.65 26.68
N VAL A 191 -27.36 5.59 25.82
CA VAL A 191 -26.21 4.75 26.07
C VAL A 191 -25.60 5.30 27.35
N ASP A 192 -25.59 4.49 28.39
CA ASP A 192 -24.91 4.82 29.64
C ASP A 192 -23.41 4.74 29.37
N VAL A 193 -22.87 5.85 28.89
CA VAL A 193 -21.47 5.97 28.51
C VAL A 193 -20.59 5.72 29.72
N GLU A 194 -21.02 6.13 30.92
CA GLU A 194 -20.28 5.91 32.17
C GLU A 194 -20.18 4.42 32.50
N ALA A 195 -21.29 3.68 32.42
CA ALA A 195 -21.28 2.24 32.63
C ALA A 195 -20.42 1.50 31.58
N LEU A 196 -20.51 1.88 30.31
CA LEU A 196 -19.67 1.29 29.26
C LEU A 196 -18.19 1.64 29.41
N THR A 197 -17.86 2.85 29.88
CA THR A 197 -16.48 3.21 30.14
C THR A 197 -15.90 2.43 31.32
N ALA A 198 -16.70 2.18 32.37
CA ALA A 198 -16.28 1.36 33.50
C ALA A 198 -16.05 -0.11 33.08
N GLU A 199 -16.95 -0.69 32.28
CA GLU A 199 -16.78 -2.04 31.74
C GLU A 199 -15.56 -2.14 30.81
N LEU A 200 -15.32 -1.13 29.97
CA LEU A 200 -14.13 -1.09 29.11
C LEU A 200 -12.83 -0.99 29.91
N GLU A 201 -12.83 -0.27 31.04
CA GLU A 201 -11.67 -0.17 31.93
C GLU A 201 -11.41 -1.51 32.63
N GLU A 202 -12.44 -2.14 33.18
CA GLU A 202 -12.33 -3.49 33.78
C GLU A 202 -11.82 -4.53 32.76
N LEU A 203 -12.35 -4.53 31.54
CA LEU A 203 -11.90 -5.43 30.48
C LEU A 203 -10.46 -5.15 30.04
N ARG A 204 -10.00 -3.89 30.08
CA ARG A 204 -8.60 -3.55 29.79
C ARG A 204 -7.67 -4.07 30.87
N GLU A 205 -8.01 -3.86 32.15
CA GLU A 205 -7.24 -4.40 33.27
C GLU A 205 -7.16 -5.93 33.22
N ALA A 206 -8.28 -6.59 32.92
CA ALA A 206 -8.31 -8.05 32.76
C ALA A 206 -7.42 -8.52 31.59
N ASN A 207 -7.45 -7.82 30.46
CA ASN A 207 -6.59 -8.14 29.31
C ASN A 207 -5.12 -7.93 29.64
N ASP A 208 -4.75 -6.84 30.29
CA ASP A 208 -3.36 -6.55 30.67
C ASP A 208 -2.82 -7.62 31.64
N ALA A 209 -3.65 -8.09 32.57
CA ALA A 209 -3.33 -9.20 33.46
C ALA A 209 -3.11 -10.52 32.69
N LEU A 210 -4.00 -10.85 31.76
CA LEU A 210 -3.87 -12.05 30.92
C LEU A 210 -2.65 -11.98 30.00
N GLU A 211 -2.34 -10.83 29.41
CA GLU A 211 -1.15 -10.65 28.57
C GLU A 211 0.14 -10.82 29.38
N THR A 212 0.15 -10.32 30.63
CA THR A 212 1.25 -10.53 31.57
C THR A 212 1.42 -12.01 31.90
N GLU A 213 0.32 -12.72 32.19
CA GLU A 213 0.34 -14.14 32.49
C GLU A 213 0.81 -14.97 31.28
N ILE A 214 0.30 -14.69 30.08
CA ILE A 214 0.73 -15.33 28.84
C ILE A 214 2.22 -15.11 28.61
N THR A 215 2.73 -13.91 28.88
CA THR A 215 4.15 -13.60 28.74
C THR A 215 4.98 -14.41 29.74
N ALA A 216 4.53 -14.52 30.99
CA ALA A 216 5.19 -15.34 32.01
C ALA A 216 5.19 -16.83 31.64
N ILE A 217 4.05 -17.36 31.17
CA ILE A 217 3.92 -18.76 30.74
C ILE A 217 4.81 -19.04 29.52
N LYS A 218 4.86 -18.14 28.53
CA LYS A 218 5.75 -18.28 27.38
C LYS A 218 7.22 -18.29 27.80
N ALA A 219 7.60 -17.40 28.72
CA ALA A 219 8.96 -17.36 29.26
C ALA A 219 9.32 -18.65 30.03
N ASP A 220 8.37 -19.23 30.75
CA ASP A 220 8.59 -20.51 31.43
C ASP A 220 8.70 -21.67 30.43
N ASN A 221 7.77 -21.77 29.48
CA ASN A 221 7.80 -22.77 28.41
C ASN A 221 9.11 -22.74 27.62
N ALA A 222 9.67 -21.55 27.37
CA ALA A 222 10.95 -21.40 26.68
C ALA A 222 12.12 -22.11 27.41
N LYS A 223 12.07 -22.21 28.74
CA LYS A 223 13.08 -22.94 29.53
C LYS A 223 13.04 -24.45 29.25
N TRP A 224 11.86 -24.96 28.92
CA TRP A 224 11.60 -26.37 28.71
C TRP A 224 11.68 -26.78 27.24
N GLU A 225 11.80 -25.84 26.30
CA GLU A 225 11.78 -26.09 24.87
C GLU A 225 12.83 -27.11 24.43
N ALA A 226 14.07 -26.98 24.94
CA ALA A 226 15.14 -27.92 24.64
C ALA A 226 14.84 -29.34 25.15
N MET A 227 14.21 -29.48 26.31
CA MET A 227 13.78 -30.76 26.86
C MET A 227 12.59 -31.33 26.08
N ARG A 228 11.66 -30.48 25.62
CA ARG A 228 10.53 -30.90 24.78
C ARG A 228 11.01 -31.51 23.46
N VAL A 229 11.96 -30.87 22.78
CA VAL A 229 12.54 -31.40 21.53
C VAL A 229 13.20 -32.76 21.75
N GLN A 230 13.95 -32.93 22.85
CA GLN A 230 14.55 -34.22 23.19
C GLN A 230 13.48 -35.28 23.48
N PHE A 231 12.43 -34.90 24.19
CA PHE A 231 11.30 -35.78 24.48
C PHE A 231 10.56 -36.21 23.20
N GLU A 232 10.27 -35.29 22.29
CA GLU A 232 9.65 -35.59 20.99
C GLU A 232 10.50 -36.54 20.13
N GLN A 233 11.83 -36.48 20.25
CA GLN A 233 12.76 -37.33 19.49
C GLN A 233 12.90 -38.77 20.03
N GLY A 234 12.61 -39.00 21.32
CA GLY A 234 12.90 -40.31 21.90
C GLY A 234 12.48 -40.49 23.36
N GLY A 235 11.44 -39.77 23.79
CA GLY A 235 10.88 -39.88 25.14
C GLY A 235 11.82 -39.39 26.24
N PHE A 236 11.56 -39.83 27.47
CA PHE A 236 12.35 -39.46 28.64
C PHE A 236 13.78 -39.99 28.57
N GLU A 237 13.99 -41.12 27.90
CA GLU A 237 15.30 -41.73 27.72
C GLU A 237 16.26 -40.78 27.00
N LYS A 238 15.79 -40.08 25.97
CA LYS A 238 16.60 -39.11 25.23
C LYS A 238 16.90 -37.86 26.06
N VAL A 239 15.94 -37.39 26.87
CA VAL A 239 16.13 -36.25 27.80
C VAL A 239 17.18 -36.59 28.86
N ILE A 240 17.06 -37.76 29.48
CA ILE A 240 17.99 -38.23 30.51
C ILE A 240 19.40 -38.34 29.93
N ALA A 241 19.56 -38.99 28.77
CA ALA A 241 20.86 -39.12 28.12
C ALA A 241 21.50 -37.75 27.81
N GLY A 242 20.70 -36.77 27.36
CA GLY A 242 21.17 -35.41 27.13
C GLY A 242 21.65 -34.71 28.42
N LYS A 243 20.92 -34.88 29.52
CA LYS A 243 21.28 -34.31 30.83
C LYS A 243 22.47 -35.02 31.49
N ASP A 244 22.59 -36.32 31.33
CA ASP A 244 23.76 -37.06 31.81
C ASP A 244 25.04 -36.58 31.11
N GLU A 245 24.98 -36.31 29.82
CA GLU A 245 26.10 -35.75 29.07
C GLU A 245 26.44 -34.33 29.55
N GLU A 246 25.45 -33.47 29.78
CA GLU A 246 25.64 -32.13 30.35
C GLU A 246 26.33 -32.19 31.73
N ILE A 247 25.87 -33.09 32.61
CA ILE A 247 26.46 -33.32 33.93
C ILE A 247 27.91 -33.79 33.80
N ARG A 248 28.19 -34.70 32.87
CA ARG A 248 29.55 -35.22 32.61
C ARG A 248 30.49 -34.10 32.18
N VAL A 249 30.07 -33.24 31.26
CA VAL A 249 30.85 -32.08 30.80
C VAL A 249 31.10 -31.10 31.94
N LEU A 250 30.07 -30.74 32.71
CA LEU A 250 30.21 -29.82 33.84
C LEU A 250 31.14 -30.36 34.93
N LYS A 251 31.03 -31.64 35.29
CA LYS A 251 31.95 -32.29 36.24
C LYS A 251 33.39 -32.23 35.75
N THR A 252 33.61 -32.49 34.47
CA THR A 252 34.95 -32.41 33.86
C THR A 252 35.50 -30.99 33.94
N ARG A 253 34.69 -29.99 33.59
CA ARG A 253 35.06 -28.57 33.66
C ARG A 253 35.42 -28.14 35.09
N VAL A 254 34.59 -28.49 36.07
CA VAL A 254 34.85 -28.18 37.48
C VAL A 254 36.16 -28.82 37.95
N ALA A 255 36.45 -30.06 37.54
CA ALA A 255 37.71 -30.72 37.87
C ALA A 255 38.92 -29.99 37.27
N THR A 256 38.85 -29.63 35.98
CA THR A 256 39.93 -28.88 35.30
C THR A 256 40.15 -27.51 35.93
N GLU A 257 39.08 -26.73 36.13
CA GLU A 257 39.18 -25.41 36.77
C GLU A 257 39.73 -25.50 38.19
N SER A 258 39.38 -26.56 38.93
CA SER A 258 39.93 -26.80 40.27
C SER A 258 41.43 -27.13 40.21
N GLN A 259 41.87 -27.98 39.28
CA GLN A 259 43.28 -28.30 39.08
C GLN A 259 44.09 -27.07 38.65
N GLU A 260 43.56 -26.25 37.75
CA GLU A 260 44.17 -24.99 37.33
C GLU A 260 44.31 -24.02 38.50
N LYS A 261 43.26 -23.87 39.33
CA LYS A 261 43.34 -23.03 40.54
C LYS A 261 44.42 -23.52 41.50
N VAL A 262 44.51 -24.83 41.74
CA VAL A 262 45.56 -25.40 42.59
C VAL A 262 46.95 -25.19 41.98
N ARG A 263 47.10 -25.39 40.67
CA ARG A 263 48.37 -25.15 39.95
C ARG A 263 48.78 -23.68 40.05
N ASN A 264 47.85 -22.75 39.82
CA ASN A 264 48.09 -21.31 39.91
C ASN A 264 48.48 -20.92 41.34
N LEU A 265 47.79 -21.46 42.36
CA LEU A 265 48.14 -21.25 43.76
C LEU A 265 49.54 -21.77 44.09
N ASN A 266 49.90 -22.97 43.62
CA ASN A 266 51.23 -23.54 43.85
C ASN A 266 52.33 -22.74 43.14
N SER A 267 52.09 -22.29 41.91
CA SER A 267 53.01 -21.42 41.16
C SER A 267 53.22 -20.09 41.89
N PHE A 268 52.12 -19.48 42.35
CA PHE A 268 52.16 -18.26 43.14
C PHE A 268 52.95 -18.46 44.45
N ASN A 269 52.67 -19.53 45.19
CA ASN A 269 53.38 -19.84 46.43
C ASN A 269 54.88 -20.10 46.19
N TRP A 270 55.22 -20.78 45.10
CA TRP A 270 56.61 -20.99 44.69
C TRP A 270 57.30 -19.65 44.37
N ALA A 271 56.63 -18.78 43.60
CA ALA A 271 57.15 -17.46 43.27
C ALA A 271 57.36 -16.61 44.53
N MET A 272 56.39 -16.62 45.46
CA MET A 272 56.50 -15.96 46.76
C MET A 272 57.67 -16.47 47.59
N LYS A 273 57.88 -17.80 47.62
CA LYS A 273 59.03 -18.41 48.31
C LYS A 273 60.35 -17.97 47.68
N LYS A 274 60.44 -17.96 46.35
CA LYS A 274 61.64 -17.53 45.63
C LYS A 274 61.96 -16.05 45.84
N LEU A 275 60.95 -15.18 45.83
CA LEU A 275 61.11 -13.77 46.16
C LEU A 275 61.66 -13.62 47.59
N THR A 276 61.11 -14.37 48.54
CA THR A 276 61.60 -14.37 49.93
C THR A 276 63.06 -14.85 50.03
N GLU A 277 63.44 -15.92 49.32
CA GLU A 277 64.83 -16.41 49.26
C GLU A 277 65.80 -15.39 48.66
N LEU A 278 65.35 -14.58 47.71
CA LEU A 278 66.13 -13.49 47.10
C LEU A 278 66.18 -12.21 47.95
N GLY A 279 65.65 -12.24 49.18
CA GLY A 279 65.67 -11.11 50.11
C GLY A 279 64.54 -10.10 49.91
N PHE A 280 63.62 -10.34 48.97
CA PHE A 280 62.41 -9.52 48.85
C PHE A 280 61.45 -9.91 49.97
N ARG A 281 61.47 -9.15 51.07
CA ARG A 281 60.44 -9.24 52.10
C ARG A 281 59.13 -8.69 51.56
N ARG A 282 57.99 -9.14 52.13
CA ARG A 282 56.65 -8.61 51.84
C ARG A 282 56.54 -7.08 51.99
N ASN A 283 57.49 -6.47 52.70
CA ASN A 283 57.54 -5.05 53.05
C ASN A 283 58.78 -4.37 52.44
N ALA A 284 59.41 -4.98 51.44
CA ALA A 284 60.52 -4.36 50.73
C ALA A 284 60.00 -3.13 49.96
N GLU A 285 60.25 -1.95 50.51
CA GLU A 285 60.10 -0.69 49.79
C GLU A 285 61.21 -0.63 48.73
N ILE A 286 60.82 -0.53 47.46
CA ILE A 286 61.75 -0.25 46.37
C ILE A 286 61.65 1.24 46.11
N ASP A 287 62.79 1.93 46.22
CA ASP A 287 62.87 3.34 45.82
C ASP A 287 62.70 3.43 44.30
N ILE A 288 61.67 4.16 43.85
CA ILE A 288 61.31 4.21 42.42
C ILE A 288 62.27 5.10 41.62
N GLU A 289 63.01 6.01 42.26
CA GLU A 289 63.97 6.89 41.59
C GLU A 289 65.36 6.25 41.46
N THR A 290 65.74 5.38 42.38
CA THR A 290 67.08 4.77 42.42
C THR A 290 67.10 3.27 42.12
N GLY A 291 65.98 2.57 42.29
CA GLY A 291 65.85 1.12 42.04
C GLY A 291 66.39 0.23 43.17
N GLU A 292 66.83 0.80 44.29
CA GLU A 292 67.39 0.05 45.43
C GLU A 292 66.29 -0.44 46.40
N VAL A 293 66.52 -1.62 46.99
CA VAL A 293 65.63 -2.19 48.01
C VAL A 293 65.94 -1.53 49.36
N LEU A 294 65.04 -0.68 49.85
CA LEU A 294 65.24 0.14 51.05
C LEU A 294 65.12 -0.64 52.36
N ASN A 295 64.55 -1.85 52.36
CA ASN A 295 64.44 -2.70 53.56
C ASN A 295 64.37 -4.20 53.21
N GLY A 296 65.43 -4.93 53.53
CA GLY A 296 65.53 -6.39 53.42
C GLY A 296 65.48 -7.13 54.75
#